data_AF-A0AB37UBS0-F1
#
_entry.id   AF-A0AB37UBS0-F1
#
_cell.length_a   1.000
_cell.length_b   1.000
_cell.length_c   1.000
_cell.angle_alpha   90.00
_cell.angle_beta   90.00
_cell.angle_gamma   90.00
#
_symmetry.space_group_name_H-M   'P 1'
#
loop_
_entity.id
_entity.type
_entity.pdbx_description
1 polymer ?
#
loop_
_entity_poly.entity_id
_entity_poly.type
_entity_poly.pdbx_seq_one_letter_code
_entity_poly.pdbx_strand_id
1 'polypeptide(L)'
;MHQGIPEVIQPVLADYTQMMEERLPDFMVAFYVCGSIALGAFNEKFSDIDFITVVSHQAREDEIRYLRGIHREMRKKYPKWKLEGGYLQREDLGHFEGEIAPYPYYYKEILHPHGYHDLNSVTWWVLKNRGIAVIGSDPKELAFTVNWDLLISRMLENLNTYWVSWTKKPTRIAYLLTNEGIQWSILGILRQFYTFRENDITSKTGAGQYALSCVPHKWHRLIQEAIDIREDGGKSHYTSKLVRAIESVSFLKYIITSCNIHLN
;
A
#
# COMPACT_ATOMS: atom_id res chain seq x y z
N MET A 1 8.01 23.14 -2.22
CA MET A 1 8.39 21.84 -1.63
C MET A 1 7.15 21.31 -0.92
N HIS A 2 6.69 20.10 -1.25
CA HIS A 2 5.55 19.49 -0.58
C HIS A 2 6.02 18.91 0.76
N GLN A 3 5.45 19.39 1.88
CA GLN A 3 5.73 18.79 3.19
C GLN A 3 5.32 17.30 3.17
N GLY A 4 6.18 16.43 3.72
CA GLY A 4 5.94 14.99 3.83
C GLY A 4 6.44 14.12 2.65
N ILE A 5 6.87 14.71 1.53
CA ILE A 5 7.49 13.94 0.43
C ILE A 5 9.01 13.87 0.64
N PRO A 6 9.60 12.65 0.74
CA PRO A 6 11.05 12.48 0.86
C PRO A 6 11.81 13.20 -0.25
N GLU A 7 12.91 13.88 0.09
CA GLU A 7 13.71 14.67 -0.86
C GLU A 7 14.13 13.85 -2.09
N VAL A 8 14.48 12.58 -1.89
CA VAL A 8 14.89 11.65 -2.96
C VAL A 8 13.77 11.33 -3.97
N ILE A 9 12.50 11.58 -3.60
CA ILE A 9 11.32 11.35 -4.45
C ILE A 9 10.85 12.61 -5.16
N GLN A 10 11.16 13.80 -4.64
CA GLN A 10 10.68 15.06 -5.22
C GLN A 10 11.04 15.23 -6.72
N PRO A 11 12.26 14.91 -7.19
CA PRO A 11 12.58 14.99 -8.62
C PRO A 11 11.76 14.03 -9.48
N VAL A 12 11.44 12.84 -8.94
CA VAL A 12 10.66 11.82 -9.66
C VAL A 12 9.24 12.33 -9.94
N LEU A 13 8.62 12.94 -8.94
CA LEU A 13 7.27 13.47 -9.06
C LEU A 13 7.23 14.71 -9.96
N ALA A 14 8.22 15.61 -9.82
CA ALA A 14 8.33 16.79 -10.68
C ALA A 14 8.42 16.41 -12.16
N ASP A 15 9.34 15.50 -12.50
CA ASP A 15 9.50 15.00 -13.85
C ASP A 15 8.25 14.28 -14.37
N TYR A 16 7.64 13.43 -13.54
CA TYR A 16 6.40 12.75 -13.91
C TYR A 16 5.30 13.75 -14.24
N THR A 17 5.06 14.73 -13.37
CA THR A 17 4.02 15.75 -13.58
C THR A 17 4.30 16.63 -14.80
N GLN A 18 5.56 16.99 -15.04
CA GLN A 18 5.96 17.73 -16.22
C GLN A 18 5.71 16.92 -17.50
N MET A 19 6.08 15.64 -17.54
CA MET A 19 5.83 14.78 -18.70
C MET A 19 4.33 14.56 -18.96
N MET A 20 3.53 14.48 -17.89
CA MET A 20 2.07 14.41 -18.00
C MET A 20 1.53 15.68 -18.65
N GLU A 21 1.92 16.86 -18.18
CA GLU A 21 1.49 18.15 -18.73
C GLU A 21 1.91 18.33 -20.21
N GLU A 22 3.16 18.01 -20.54
CA GLU A 22 3.70 18.22 -21.89
C GLU A 22 3.07 17.30 -22.95
N ARG A 23 2.70 16.07 -22.56
CA ARG A 23 2.27 15.02 -23.51
C ARG A 23 0.78 14.74 -23.46
N LEU A 24 0.13 15.10 -22.36
CA LEU A 24 -1.29 14.91 -22.09
C LEU A 24 -1.85 16.19 -21.46
N PRO A 25 -1.76 17.34 -22.17
CA PRO A 25 -2.28 18.60 -21.65
C PRO A 25 -3.77 18.48 -21.34
N ASP A 26 -4.20 19.13 -20.26
CA ASP A 26 -5.58 19.12 -19.74
C ASP A 26 -6.13 17.74 -19.30
N PHE A 27 -5.37 16.64 -19.47
CA PHE A 27 -5.82 15.31 -19.08
C PHE A 27 -5.72 15.08 -17.57
N MET A 28 -4.60 15.49 -16.95
CA MET A 28 -4.36 15.34 -15.51
C MET A 28 -4.91 16.54 -14.75
N VAL A 29 -6.00 16.33 -14.01
CA VAL A 29 -6.66 17.37 -13.22
C VAL A 29 -6.06 17.48 -11.81
N ALA A 30 -5.67 16.35 -11.22
CA ALA A 30 -5.02 16.30 -9.93
C ALA A 30 -4.09 15.10 -9.81
N PHE A 31 -3.10 15.19 -8.93
CA PHE A 31 -2.13 14.14 -8.69
C PHE A 31 -1.83 14.03 -7.19
N TYR A 32 -2.17 12.89 -6.62
CA TYR A 32 -2.05 12.61 -5.20
C TYR A 32 -1.06 11.48 -4.96
N VAL A 33 -0.20 11.65 -3.96
CA VAL A 33 0.65 10.59 -3.42
C VAL A 33 0.00 9.99 -2.18
N CYS A 34 -0.02 8.66 -2.12
CA CYS A 34 -0.66 7.87 -1.08
C CYS A 34 0.33 6.92 -0.40
N GLY A 35 -0.20 5.90 0.26
CA GLY A 35 0.56 4.76 0.75
C GLY A 35 1.66 5.11 1.74
N SER A 36 2.84 4.51 1.57
CA SER A 36 3.91 4.63 2.58
C SER A 36 4.48 6.04 2.72
N ILE A 37 4.51 6.82 1.64
CA ILE A 37 4.95 8.23 1.67
C ILE A 37 3.94 9.07 2.47
N ALA A 38 2.64 8.95 2.17
CA ALA A 38 1.57 9.61 2.90
C ALA A 38 1.55 9.26 4.41
N LEU A 39 1.94 8.04 4.75
CA LEU A 39 2.05 7.58 6.14
C LEU A 39 3.37 7.96 6.83
N GLY A 40 4.25 8.74 6.18
CA GLY A 40 5.54 9.15 6.75
C GLY A 40 6.50 7.98 6.99
N ALA A 41 6.33 6.87 6.26
CA ALA A 41 7.04 5.61 6.47
C ALA A 41 7.63 5.07 5.16
N PHE A 42 8.06 5.99 4.29
CA PHE A 42 8.75 5.64 3.07
C PHE A 42 10.09 4.96 3.38
N ASN A 43 10.32 3.80 2.77
CA ASN A 43 11.59 3.10 2.85
C ASN A 43 12.16 2.93 1.45
N GLU A 44 13.37 3.46 1.22
CA GLU A 44 13.97 3.51 -0.12
C GLU A 44 14.17 2.15 -0.81
N LYS A 45 14.17 1.06 -0.04
CA LYS A 45 14.41 -0.30 -0.54
C LYS A 45 13.11 -1.05 -0.82
N PHE A 46 12.06 -0.79 -0.05
CA PHE A 46 10.84 -1.60 -0.04
C PHE A 46 9.55 -0.84 -0.32
N SER A 47 9.60 0.48 -0.38
CA SER A 47 8.44 1.29 -0.70
C SER A 47 8.37 1.58 -2.19
N ASP A 48 7.17 1.42 -2.72
CA ASP A 48 6.76 1.95 -4.00
C ASP A 48 6.25 3.40 -3.80
N ILE A 49 6.04 4.12 -4.91
CA ILE A 49 5.42 5.43 -4.98
C ILE A 49 3.96 5.21 -5.39
N ASP A 50 3.10 5.07 -4.37
CA ASP A 50 1.66 4.89 -4.55
C ASP A 50 1.02 6.21 -4.98
N PHE A 51 0.28 6.24 -6.08
CA PHE A 51 -0.37 7.43 -6.58
C PHE A 51 -1.84 7.23 -7.00
N ILE A 52 -2.59 8.33 -6.99
CA ILE A 52 -3.91 8.45 -7.61
C ILE A 52 -3.90 9.71 -8.46
N THR A 53 -4.11 9.53 -9.77
CA THR A 53 -4.25 10.63 -10.73
C THR A 53 -5.73 10.82 -11.04
N VAL A 54 -6.23 12.04 -10.82
CA VAL A 54 -7.58 12.41 -11.27
C VAL A 54 -7.48 12.90 -12.70
N VAL A 55 -8.26 12.29 -13.59
CA VAL A 55 -8.28 12.63 -15.02
C VAL A 55 -9.58 13.32 -15.42
N SER A 56 -9.52 14.17 -16.45
CA SER A 56 -10.64 14.98 -16.92
C SER A 56 -11.73 14.16 -17.63
N HIS A 57 -11.36 13.02 -18.19
CA HIS A 57 -12.25 12.11 -18.92
C HIS A 57 -11.67 10.71 -18.95
N GLN A 58 -12.49 9.73 -19.34
CA GLN A 58 -12.03 8.36 -19.55
C GLN A 58 -10.92 8.32 -20.62
N ALA A 59 -9.78 7.72 -20.26
CA ALA A 59 -8.61 7.69 -21.12
C ALA A 59 -8.91 7.05 -22.50
N ARG A 60 -8.55 7.77 -23.55
CA ARG A 60 -8.64 7.32 -24.94
C ARG A 60 -7.46 6.44 -25.31
N GLU A 61 -7.57 5.65 -26.37
CA GLU A 61 -6.51 4.72 -26.76
C GLU A 61 -5.16 5.39 -27.06
N ASP A 62 -5.18 6.61 -27.62
CA ASP A 62 -4.00 7.43 -27.83
C ASP A 62 -3.39 7.91 -26.51
N GLU A 63 -4.22 8.37 -25.57
CA GLU A 63 -3.77 8.79 -24.24
C GLU A 63 -3.13 7.63 -23.47
N ILE A 64 -3.70 6.43 -23.55
CA ILE A 64 -3.10 5.20 -23.03
C ILE A 64 -1.71 4.95 -23.63
N ARG A 65 -1.51 5.21 -24.92
CA ARG A 65 -0.18 5.06 -25.55
C ARG A 65 0.81 6.08 -24.98
N TYR A 66 0.40 7.32 -24.76
CA TYR A 66 1.23 8.34 -24.13
C TYR A 66 1.56 7.99 -22.68
N LEU A 67 0.58 7.56 -21.87
CA LEU A 67 0.80 7.08 -20.49
C LEU A 67 1.85 5.97 -20.45
N ARG A 68 1.78 5.01 -21.38
CA ARG A 68 2.77 3.92 -21.48
C ARG A 68 4.15 4.46 -21.81
N GLY A 69 4.24 5.47 -22.68
CA GLY A 69 5.48 6.16 -23.02
C GLY A 69 6.09 6.86 -21.81
N ILE A 70 5.28 7.59 -21.05
CA ILE A 70 5.68 8.30 -19.83
C ILE A 70 6.25 7.31 -18.80
N HIS A 71 5.50 6.26 -18.45
CA HIS A 71 5.97 5.26 -17.49
C HIS A 71 7.25 4.55 -17.93
N ARG A 72 7.38 4.25 -19.23
CA ARG A 72 8.61 3.67 -19.77
C ARG A 72 9.81 4.61 -19.61
N GLU A 73 9.62 5.91 -19.78
CA GLU A 73 10.69 6.90 -19.60
C GLU A 73 11.01 7.15 -18.14
N MET A 74 10.00 7.24 -17.27
CA MET A 74 10.19 7.30 -15.83
C MET A 74 10.99 6.11 -15.32
N ARG A 75 10.65 4.90 -15.75
CA ARG A 75 11.42 3.69 -15.41
C ARG A 75 12.87 3.73 -15.88
N LYS A 76 13.13 4.31 -17.06
CA LYS A 76 14.50 4.46 -17.58
C LYS A 76 15.29 5.50 -16.80
N LYS A 77 14.67 6.63 -16.45
CA LYS A 77 15.32 7.74 -15.74
C LYS A 77 15.49 7.44 -14.24
N TYR A 78 14.53 6.73 -13.66
CA TYR A 78 14.41 6.45 -12.23
C TYR A 78 14.20 4.95 -11.95
N PRO A 79 15.10 4.05 -12.38
CA PRO A 79 14.88 2.60 -12.29
C PRO A 79 14.77 2.06 -10.87
N LYS A 80 15.24 2.82 -9.87
CA LYS A 80 15.10 2.48 -8.44
C LYS A 80 13.66 2.64 -7.95
N TRP A 81 12.91 3.58 -8.51
CA TRP A 81 11.62 4.01 -7.98
C TRP A 81 10.48 3.40 -8.79
N LYS A 82 9.60 2.70 -8.09
CA LYS A 82 8.45 2.02 -8.69
C LYS A 82 7.23 2.89 -8.46
N LEU A 83 6.65 3.43 -9.52
CA LEU A 83 5.33 4.05 -9.43
C LEU A 83 4.28 2.95 -9.49
N GLU A 84 3.25 3.04 -8.65
CA GLU A 84 2.06 2.19 -8.71
C GLU A 84 0.82 3.02 -8.44
N GLY A 85 -0.23 2.91 -9.26
CA GLY A 85 -1.37 3.79 -9.12
C GLY A 85 -2.37 3.78 -10.27
N GLY A 86 -3.45 4.52 -10.06
CA GLY A 86 -4.63 4.55 -10.94
C GLY A 86 -4.90 5.92 -11.56
N TYR A 87 -5.60 5.90 -12.70
CA TYR A 87 -6.11 7.09 -13.40
C TYR A 87 -7.63 7.10 -13.35
N LEU A 88 -8.22 7.86 -12.42
CA LEU A 88 -9.66 7.83 -12.12
C LEU A 88 -10.32 9.17 -12.43
N GLN A 89 -11.61 9.18 -12.75
CA GLN A 89 -12.36 10.43 -12.76
C GLN A 89 -12.71 10.84 -11.32
N ARG A 90 -13.05 12.12 -11.12
CA ARG A 90 -13.32 12.66 -9.79
C ARG A 90 -14.51 11.95 -9.12
N GLU A 91 -15.50 11.61 -9.93
CA GLU A 91 -16.75 10.95 -9.53
C GLU A 91 -16.52 9.49 -9.11
N ASP A 92 -15.40 8.87 -9.52
CA ASP A 92 -15.05 7.49 -9.19
C ASP A 92 -14.33 7.37 -7.83
N LEU A 93 -13.87 8.49 -7.25
CA LEU A 93 -13.13 8.47 -5.99
C LEU A 93 -14.02 8.04 -4.83
N GLY A 94 -13.53 7.08 -4.03
CA GLY A 94 -14.29 6.53 -2.89
C GLY A 94 -15.18 5.34 -3.24
N HIS A 95 -15.29 4.99 -4.52
CA HIS A 95 -16.04 3.83 -5.00
C HIS A 95 -15.19 2.55 -5.08
N PHE A 96 -15.85 1.42 -5.35
CA PHE A 96 -15.24 0.09 -5.40
C PHE A 96 -15.41 -0.61 -6.76
N GLU A 97 -14.71 -1.74 -6.92
CA GLU A 97 -14.89 -2.61 -8.09
C GLU A 97 -16.36 -3.02 -8.23
N GLY A 98 -16.91 -2.84 -9.44
CA GLY A 98 -18.31 -3.08 -9.76
C GLY A 98 -19.24 -1.86 -9.58
N GLU A 99 -18.77 -0.78 -8.96
CA GLU A 99 -19.51 0.49 -8.86
C GLU A 99 -19.09 1.50 -9.93
N ILE A 100 -17.88 1.34 -10.47
CA ILE A 100 -17.30 2.23 -11.50
C ILE A 100 -16.90 1.44 -12.74
N ALA A 101 -16.68 2.14 -13.85
CA ALA A 101 -16.11 1.55 -15.05
C ALA A 101 -14.64 1.15 -14.82
N PRO A 102 -14.13 0.10 -15.51
CA PRO A 102 -12.71 -0.20 -15.51
C PRO A 102 -11.87 0.99 -15.98
N TYR A 103 -10.75 1.23 -15.32
CA TYR A 103 -9.89 2.38 -15.56
C TYR A 103 -8.43 1.94 -15.79
N PRO A 104 -7.59 2.84 -16.33
CA PRO A 104 -6.17 2.54 -16.53
C PRO A 104 -5.42 2.56 -15.20
N TYR A 105 -4.49 1.64 -15.02
CA TYR A 105 -3.62 1.63 -13.85
C TYR A 105 -2.24 1.12 -14.21
N TYR A 106 -1.24 1.57 -13.45
CA TYR A 106 0.14 1.13 -13.58
C TYR A 106 0.52 0.32 -12.35
N TYR A 107 0.90 -0.94 -12.56
CA TYR A 107 1.23 -1.88 -11.48
C TYR A 107 2.27 -2.87 -11.97
N LYS A 108 3.24 -3.23 -11.12
CA LYS A 108 4.33 -4.17 -11.50
C LYS A 108 4.97 -3.85 -12.85
N GLU A 109 5.27 -2.56 -13.03
CA GLU A 109 5.91 -2.00 -14.22
C GLU A 109 5.11 -2.12 -15.53
N ILE A 110 3.81 -2.46 -15.46
CA ILE A 110 2.93 -2.64 -16.61
C ILE A 110 1.78 -1.64 -16.52
N LEU A 111 1.52 -0.92 -17.63
CA LEU A 111 0.30 -0.13 -17.79
C LEU A 111 -0.81 -1.05 -18.31
N HIS A 112 -1.81 -1.27 -17.46
CA HIS A 112 -3.05 -1.94 -17.80
C HIS A 112 -4.04 -0.88 -18.29
N PRO A 113 -4.54 -0.98 -19.53
CA PRO A 113 -5.42 0.05 -20.09
C PRO A 113 -6.84 0.02 -19.50
N HIS A 114 -7.28 -1.14 -18.99
CA HIS A 114 -8.59 -1.34 -18.40
C HIS A 114 -8.48 -2.36 -17.27
N GLY A 115 -9.06 -2.05 -16.11
CA GLY A 115 -9.26 -2.97 -15.00
C GLY A 115 -9.43 -2.21 -13.68
N TYR A 116 -9.03 -2.84 -12.58
CA TYR A 116 -9.11 -2.26 -11.24
C TYR A 116 -7.82 -2.56 -10.49
N HIS A 117 -7.39 -1.60 -9.66
CA HIS A 117 -6.19 -1.74 -8.84
C HIS A 117 -6.33 -0.95 -7.54
N ASP A 118 -6.21 -1.65 -6.41
CA ASP A 118 -6.18 -1.07 -5.07
C ASP A 118 -7.37 -0.16 -4.69
N LEU A 119 -8.54 -0.38 -5.30
CA LEU A 119 -9.83 0.19 -4.85
C LEU A 119 -10.31 -0.49 -3.58
N ASN A 120 -9.91 0.04 -2.43
CA ASN A 120 -10.35 -0.49 -1.15
C ASN A 120 -10.46 0.62 -0.09
N SER A 121 -11.17 0.30 1.00
CA SER A 121 -11.47 1.27 2.05
C SER A 121 -10.21 1.83 2.74
N VAL A 122 -9.13 1.04 2.83
CA VAL A 122 -7.84 1.49 3.39
C VAL A 122 -7.20 2.53 2.47
N THR A 123 -7.18 2.30 1.15
CA THR A 123 -6.69 3.27 0.16
C THR A 123 -7.44 4.59 0.28
N TRP A 124 -8.78 4.55 0.33
CA TRP A 124 -9.61 5.74 0.47
C TRP A 124 -9.40 6.46 1.79
N TRP A 125 -9.27 5.73 2.90
CA TRP A 125 -8.94 6.33 4.18
C TRP A 125 -7.59 7.02 4.16
N VAL A 126 -6.56 6.37 3.61
CA VAL A 126 -5.21 6.94 3.53
C VAL A 126 -5.21 8.18 2.64
N LEU A 127 -5.81 8.12 1.45
CA LEU A 127 -5.92 9.30 0.58
C LEU A 127 -6.60 10.46 1.32
N LYS A 128 -7.78 10.22 1.90
CA LYS A 128 -8.60 11.26 2.53
C LYS A 128 -7.95 11.88 3.77
N ASN A 129 -7.25 11.10 4.58
CA ASN A 129 -6.74 11.56 5.88
C ASN A 129 -5.25 11.89 5.89
N ARG A 130 -4.46 11.25 5.01
CA ARG A 130 -2.99 11.29 5.02
C ARG A 130 -2.39 11.59 3.64
N GLY A 131 -3.19 11.56 2.58
CA GLY A 131 -2.72 11.77 1.21
C GLY A 131 -2.07 13.13 1.03
N ILE A 132 -1.14 13.21 0.08
CA ILE A 132 -0.40 14.44 -0.23
C ILE A 132 -0.81 14.90 -1.63
N ALA A 133 -1.36 16.10 -1.74
CA ALA A 133 -1.57 16.75 -3.02
C ALA A 133 -0.24 17.26 -3.59
N VAL A 134 0.15 16.70 -4.73
CA VAL A 134 1.22 17.25 -5.57
C VAL A 134 0.60 18.28 -6.53
N ILE A 135 -0.55 17.94 -7.13
CA ILE A 135 -1.39 18.84 -7.93
C ILE A 135 -2.83 18.66 -7.48
N GLY A 136 -3.58 19.77 -7.35
CA GLY A 136 -4.99 19.77 -6.94
C GLY A 136 -5.22 20.28 -5.52
N SER A 137 -6.45 20.16 -5.04
CA SER A 137 -6.88 20.57 -3.70
C SER A 137 -6.38 19.60 -2.62
N ASP A 138 -6.49 19.98 -1.35
CA ASP A 138 -6.17 19.06 -0.24
C ASP A 138 -7.06 17.80 -0.36
N PRO A 139 -6.51 16.57 -0.25
CA PRO A 139 -7.31 15.34 -0.29
C PRO A 139 -8.47 15.31 0.71
N LYS A 140 -8.38 16.03 1.83
CA LYS A 140 -9.46 16.17 2.81
C LYS A 140 -10.70 16.84 2.23
N GLU A 141 -10.56 17.66 1.19
CA GLU A 141 -11.64 18.38 0.53
C GLU A 141 -12.33 17.56 -0.59
N LEU A 142 -11.79 16.38 -0.95
CA LEU A 142 -12.37 15.53 -2.00
C LEU A 142 -13.81 15.11 -1.66
N ALA A 143 -14.71 15.09 -2.65
CA ALA A 143 -16.15 14.88 -2.43
C ALA A 143 -16.56 13.42 -2.19
N PHE A 144 -15.83 12.69 -1.35
CA PHE A 144 -16.21 11.35 -0.88
C PHE A 144 -15.95 11.21 0.63
N THR A 145 -16.65 10.27 1.25
CA THR A 145 -16.48 9.90 2.66
C THR A 145 -16.04 8.45 2.79
N VAL A 146 -15.32 8.15 3.86
CA VAL A 146 -14.91 6.77 4.16
C VAL A 146 -15.81 6.20 5.24
N ASN A 147 -16.56 5.14 4.91
CA ASN A 147 -17.35 4.41 5.89
C ASN A 147 -16.43 3.49 6.71
N TRP A 148 -16.25 3.81 7.99
CA TRP A 148 -15.39 3.07 8.91
C TRP A 148 -15.91 1.66 9.19
N ASP A 149 -17.22 1.48 9.37
CA ASP A 149 -17.82 0.15 9.61
C ASP A 149 -17.65 -0.76 8.39
N LEU A 150 -17.76 -0.21 7.18
CA LEU A 150 -17.48 -0.93 5.95
C LEU A 150 -15.99 -1.29 5.84
N LEU A 151 -15.08 -0.39 6.25
CA LEU A 151 -13.65 -0.65 6.30
C LEU A 151 -13.34 -1.81 7.24
N ILE A 152 -13.87 -1.78 8.47
CA ILE A 152 -13.65 -2.83 9.47
C ILE A 152 -14.22 -4.17 9.01
N SER A 153 -15.45 -4.20 8.49
CA SER A 153 -16.07 -5.45 8.01
C SER A 153 -15.29 -6.09 6.86
N ARG A 154 -14.81 -5.31 5.89
CA ARG A 154 -13.95 -5.81 4.80
C ARG A 154 -12.56 -6.22 5.26
N MET A 155 -11.97 -5.52 6.23
CA MET A 155 -10.71 -5.96 6.82
C MET A 155 -10.87 -7.26 7.60
N LEU A 156 -12.00 -7.47 8.27
CA LEU A 156 -12.31 -8.72 8.96
C LEU A 156 -12.52 -9.88 7.97
N GLU A 157 -13.17 -9.64 6.83
CA GLU A 157 -13.24 -10.62 5.74
C GLU A 157 -11.83 -10.95 5.21
N ASN A 158 -11.00 -9.94 4.97
CA ASN A 158 -9.63 -10.12 4.51
C ASN A 158 -8.76 -10.90 5.54
N LEU A 159 -8.94 -10.64 6.84
CA LEU A 159 -8.32 -11.40 7.92
C LEU A 159 -8.68 -12.89 7.81
N ASN A 160 -9.97 -13.19 7.68
CA ASN A 160 -10.50 -14.54 7.73
C ASN A 160 -10.39 -15.30 6.39
N THR A 161 -9.99 -14.64 5.31
CA THR A 161 -9.78 -15.24 3.98
C THR A 161 -8.30 -15.18 3.56
N TYR A 162 -7.84 -14.00 3.17
CA TYR A 162 -6.48 -13.77 2.68
C TYR A 162 -5.45 -14.14 3.76
N TRP A 163 -5.54 -13.59 4.98
CA TRP A 163 -4.55 -13.86 6.02
C TRP A 163 -4.60 -15.30 6.55
N VAL A 164 -5.79 -15.88 6.74
CA VAL A 164 -5.92 -17.32 7.05
C VAL A 164 -5.20 -18.19 6.02
N SER A 165 -5.25 -17.85 4.73
CA SER A 165 -4.58 -18.66 3.71
C SER A 165 -3.05 -18.62 3.78
N TRP A 166 -2.43 -17.62 4.42
CA TRP A 166 -0.99 -17.62 4.74
C TRP A 166 -0.60 -18.71 5.75
N THR A 167 -1.56 -19.25 6.49
CA THR A 167 -1.35 -20.32 7.47
C THR A 167 -1.55 -21.73 6.90
N LYS A 168 -2.03 -21.82 5.65
CA LYS A 168 -2.49 -23.09 5.04
C LYS A 168 -1.88 -23.37 3.66
N LYS A 169 -1.74 -22.35 2.80
CA LYS A 169 -1.32 -22.55 1.41
C LYS A 169 0.19 -22.80 1.31
N PRO A 170 0.63 -23.91 0.68
CA PRO A 170 2.06 -24.27 0.60
C PRO A 170 2.93 -23.16 -0.01
N THR A 171 2.46 -22.47 -1.05
CA THR A 171 3.20 -21.38 -1.70
C THR A 171 3.46 -20.19 -0.77
N ARG A 172 2.49 -19.85 0.09
CA ARG A 172 2.65 -18.77 1.08
C ARG A 172 3.56 -19.19 2.22
N ILE A 173 3.42 -20.44 2.70
CA ILE A 173 4.31 -21.00 3.72
C ILE A 173 5.75 -21.05 3.21
N ALA A 174 5.96 -21.46 1.96
CA ALA A 174 7.28 -21.45 1.33
C ALA A 174 7.85 -20.02 1.26
N TYR A 175 7.01 -19.02 1.00
CA TYR A 175 7.45 -17.63 0.95
C TYR A 175 7.93 -17.10 2.32
N LEU A 176 7.44 -17.63 3.44
CA LEU A 176 7.93 -17.32 4.80
C LEU A 176 9.38 -17.80 5.05
N LEU A 177 9.95 -18.61 4.15
CA LEU A 177 11.39 -18.93 4.19
C LEU A 177 12.28 -17.76 3.73
N THR A 178 11.69 -16.73 3.13
CA THR A 178 12.39 -15.54 2.63
C THR A 178 12.26 -14.36 3.59
N ASN A 179 13.21 -13.43 3.58
CA ASN A 179 13.11 -12.22 4.40
C ASN A 179 11.93 -11.35 3.96
N GLU A 180 11.71 -11.24 2.64
CA GLU A 180 10.60 -10.48 2.10
C GLU A 180 9.24 -11.02 2.56
N GLY A 181 9.06 -12.34 2.52
CA GLY A 181 7.86 -13.00 3.02
C GLY A 181 7.62 -12.77 4.51
N ILE A 182 8.67 -12.78 5.34
CA ILE A 182 8.57 -12.49 6.78
C ILE A 182 8.08 -11.06 7.02
N GLN A 183 8.78 -10.03 6.50
CA GLN A 183 8.36 -8.65 6.76
C GLN A 183 6.97 -8.37 6.18
N TRP A 184 6.66 -8.92 5.00
CA TRP A 184 5.37 -8.76 4.37
C TRP A 184 4.24 -9.36 5.22
N SER A 185 4.41 -10.60 5.68
CA SER A 185 3.34 -11.29 6.38
C SER A 185 3.15 -10.80 7.81
N ILE A 186 4.26 -10.61 8.54
CA ILE A 186 4.23 -10.27 9.96
C ILE A 186 3.75 -8.83 10.14
N LEU A 187 4.35 -7.87 9.42
CA LEU A 187 3.94 -6.48 9.53
C LEU A 187 2.59 -6.23 8.83
N GLY A 188 2.29 -6.97 7.76
CA GLY A 188 1.02 -6.86 7.06
C GLY A 188 -0.18 -7.25 7.93
N ILE A 189 -0.13 -8.38 8.64
CA ILE A 189 -1.22 -8.75 9.54
C ILE A 189 -1.28 -7.84 10.77
N LEU A 190 -0.13 -7.36 11.25
CA LEU A 190 -0.08 -6.43 12.38
C LEU A 190 -0.72 -5.08 12.08
N ARG A 191 -0.75 -4.64 10.82
CA ARG A 191 -1.54 -3.45 10.43
C ARG A 191 -3.03 -3.67 10.70
N GLN A 192 -3.57 -4.86 10.44
CA GLN A 192 -4.97 -5.15 10.77
C GLN A 192 -5.18 -5.19 12.28
N PHE A 193 -4.25 -5.83 13.00
CA PHE A 193 -4.28 -5.87 14.45
C PHE A 193 -4.31 -4.47 15.09
N TYR A 194 -3.49 -3.53 14.59
CA TYR A 194 -3.53 -2.13 15.03
C TYR A 194 -4.88 -1.49 14.69
N THR A 195 -5.35 -1.61 13.46
CA THR A 195 -6.58 -0.95 13.02
C THR A 195 -7.80 -1.38 13.81
N PHE A 196 -7.93 -2.66 14.15
CA PHE A 196 -9.05 -3.15 14.96
C PHE A 196 -9.04 -2.63 16.41
N ARG A 197 -7.88 -2.23 16.95
CA ARG A 197 -7.75 -1.81 18.36
C ARG A 197 -7.76 -0.30 18.53
N GLU A 198 -7.07 0.40 17.64
CA GLU A 198 -6.83 1.84 17.75
C GLU A 198 -7.77 2.68 16.89
N ASN A 199 -8.63 2.04 16.08
CA ASN A 199 -9.50 2.72 15.12
C ASN A 199 -8.75 3.68 14.18
N ASP A 200 -7.54 3.28 13.76
CA ASP A 200 -6.65 4.10 12.92
C ASP A 200 -5.83 3.22 11.96
N ILE A 201 -5.17 3.82 10.97
CA ILE A 201 -4.33 3.12 10.00
C ILE A 201 -2.89 3.58 10.13
N THR A 202 -1.99 2.62 10.36
CA THR A 202 -0.56 2.87 10.52
C THR A 202 0.28 2.19 9.44
N SER A 203 1.57 2.51 9.43
CA SER A 203 2.58 1.90 8.56
C SER A 203 2.94 0.47 8.99
N LYS A 204 3.66 -0.27 8.14
CA LYS A 204 4.16 -1.62 8.48
C LYS A 204 5.05 -1.60 9.71
N THR A 205 6.03 -0.69 9.75
CA THR A 205 6.92 -0.51 10.90
C THR A 205 6.14 -0.06 12.14
N GLY A 206 5.25 0.94 12.00
CA GLY A 206 4.46 1.44 13.13
C GLY A 206 3.59 0.35 13.76
N ALA A 207 2.99 -0.52 12.95
CA ALA A 207 2.25 -1.68 13.43
C ALA A 207 3.14 -2.69 14.16
N GLY A 208 4.38 -2.90 13.69
CA GLY A 208 5.37 -3.73 14.37
C GLY A 208 5.74 -3.18 15.75
N GLN A 209 6.09 -1.89 15.82
CA GLN A 209 6.45 -1.22 17.06
C GLN A 209 5.29 -1.21 18.07
N TYR A 210 4.07 -0.95 17.61
CA TYR A 210 2.87 -1.06 18.43
C TYR A 210 2.66 -2.47 18.97
N ALA A 211 2.86 -3.50 18.14
CA ALA A 211 2.68 -4.87 18.58
C ALA A 211 3.67 -5.26 19.69
N LEU A 212 4.92 -4.78 19.63
CA LEU A 212 5.92 -5.03 20.67
C LEU A 212 5.48 -4.53 22.06
N SER A 213 4.63 -3.50 22.15
CA SER A 213 4.16 -2.99 23.45
C SER A 213 2.99 -3.79 24.04
N CYS A 214 2.27 -4.60 23.25
CA CYS A 214 1.01 -5.19 23.68
C CYS A 214 0.87 -6.71 23.42
N VAL A 215 1.66 -7.31 22.53
CA VAL A 215 1.65 -8.77 22.33
C VAL A 215 2.59 -9.49 23.30
N PRO A 216 2.34 -10.77 23.62
CA PRO A 216 3.21 -11.55 24.51
C PRO A 216 4.67 -11.58 24.04
N HIS A 217 5.60 -11.48 25.01
CA HIS A 217 7.04 -11.42 24.78
C HIS A 217 7.60 -12.55 23.90
N LYS A 218 6.97 -13.74 23.91
CA LYS A 218 7.37 -14.87 23.03
C LYS A 218 7.39 -14.51 21.53
N TRP A 219 6.60 -13.53 21.10
CA TRP A 219 6.52 -13.10 19.70
C TRP A 219 7.48 -11.96 19.35
N HIS A 220 8.10 -11.31 20.34
CA HIS A 220 8.88 -10.09 20.12
C HIS A 220 10.07 -10.31 19.20
N ARG A 221 10.75 -11.46 19.30
CA ARG A 221 11.87 -11.81 18.42
C ARG A 221 11.49 -11.77 16.94
N LEU A 222 10.34 -12.36 16.60
CA LEU A 222 9.84 -12.44 15.22
C LEU A 222 9.40 -11.06 14.70
N ILE A 223 8.73 -10.29 15.56
CA ILE A 223 8.27 -8.94 15.21
C ILE A 223 9.46 -8.02 14.97
N GLN A 224 10.45 -8.05 15.88
CA GLN A 224 11.67 -7.26 15.74
C GLN A 224 12.42 -7.64 14.46
N GLU A 225 12.57 -8.94 14.16
CA GLU A 225 13.21 -9.35 12.91
C GLU A 225 12.44 -8.84 11.68
N ALA A 226 11.11 -8.83 11.70
CA ALA A 226 10.31 -8.31 10.60
C ALA A 226 10.52 -6.78 10.41
N ILE A 227 10.66 -6.03 11.51
CA ILE A 227 11.01 -4.60 11.50
C ILE A 227 12.41 -4.41 10.92
N ASP A 228 13.41 -5.11 11.45
CA ASP A 228 14.82 -4.97 11.05
C ASP A 228 15.03 -5.35 9.58
N ILE A 229 14.32 -6.38 9.09
CA ILE A 229 14.32 -6.72 7.67
C ILE A 229 13.82 -5.55 6.83
N ARG A 230 12.77 -4.86 7.28
CA ARG A 230 12.13 -3.76 6.55
C ARG A 230 12.93 -2.46 6.61
N GLU A 231 13.62 -2.18 7.70
CA GLU A 231 14.39 -0.94 7.86
C GLU A 231 15.79 -1.07 7.23
N ASP A 232 16.59 -2.00 7.75
CA ASP A 232 18.03 -2.03 7.49
C ASP A 232 18.53 -3.32 6.82
N GLY A 233 17.67 -4.34 6.72
CA GLY A 233 18.03 -5.64 6.12
C GLY A 233 19.09 -6.39 6.94
N GLY A 234 19.01 -6.31 8.27
CA GLY A 234 19.96 -6.89 9.22
C GLY A 234 20.09 -8.42 9.18
N LYS A 235 20.98 -8.95 10.05
CA LYS A 235 21.18 -10.41 10.20
C LYS A 235 19.94 -11.04 10.85
N SER A 236 19.55 -12.20 10.35
CA SER A 236 18.45 -13.01 10.88
C SER A 236 18.60 -13.27 12.39
N HIS A 237 17.50 -13.11 13.13
CA HIS A 237 17.40 -13.46 14.56
C HIS A 237 17.24 -14.98 14.79
N TYR A 238 17.21 -15.75 13.70
CA TYR A 238 16.98 -17.17 13.68
C TYR A 238 18.17 -17.91 13.05
N THR A 239 18.49 -19.05 13.64
CA THR A 239 19.49 -19.99 13.11
C THR A 239 18.93 -20.85 11.97
N SER A 240 17.61 -20.96 11.86
CA SER A 240 16.93 -21.77 10.84
C SER A 240 15.74 -21.04 10.23
N LYS A 241 15.75 -20.92 8.90
CA LYS A 241 14.62 -20.38 8.11
C LYS A 241 13.34 -21.20 8.30
N LEU A 242 13.47 -22.52 8.49
CA LEU A 242 12.32 -23.40 8.71
C LEU A 242 11.69 -23.14 10.08
N VAL A 243 12.49 -23.02 11.14
CA VAL A 243 12.00 -22.67 12.49
C VAL A 243 11.31 -21.30 12.46
N ARG A 244 11.92 -20.32 11.79
CA ARG A 244 11.33 -18.98 11.60
C ARG A 244 9.97 -19.04 10.89
N ALA A 245 9.86 -19.81 9.81
CA ALA A 245 8.61 -19.96 9.07
C ALA A 245 7.51 -20.66 9.89
N ILE A 246 7.86 -21.70 10.67
CA ILE A 246 6.91 -22.39 11.56
C ILE A 246 6.41 -21.45 12.67
N GLU A 247 7.33 -20.67 13.27
CA GLU A 247 6.95 -19.66 14.27
C GLU A 247 6.07 -18.58 13.65
N SER A 248 6.37 -18.16 12.42
CA SER A 248 5.55 -17.21 11.66
C SER A 248 4.12 -17.71 11.44
N VAL A 249 3.93 -18.97 11.02
CA VAL A 249 2.59 -19.56 10.89
C VAL A 249 1.85 -19.56 12.24
N SER A 250 2.57 -19.86 13.34
CA SER A 250 2.00 -19.87 14.69
C SER A 250 1.59 -18.46 15.14
N PHE A 251 2.41 -17.45 14.83
CA PHE A 251 2.13 -16.05 15.10
C PHE A 251 0.93 -15.54 14.30
N LEU A 252 0.86 -15.83 12.99
CA LEU A 252 -0.27 -15.46 12.14
C LEU A 252 -1.58 -16.01 12.72
N LYS A 253 -1.61 -17.28 13.14
CA LYS A 253 -2.78 -17.88 13.81
C LYS A 253 -3.13 -17.16 15.10
N TYR A 254 -2.13 -16.84 15.93
CA TYR A 254 -2.33 -16.09 17.18
C TYR A 254 -2.98 -14.72 16.94
N ILE A 255 -2.49 -13.94 15.98
CA ILE A 255 -3.05 -12.62 15.65
C ILE A 255 -4.48 -12.76 15.11
N ILE A 256 -4.73 -13.69 14.18
CA ILE A 256 -6.09 -13.94 13.64
C ILE A 256 -7.07 -14.24 14.77
N THR A 257 -6.73 -15.16 15.67
CA THR A 257 -7.57 -15.50 16.83
C THR A 257 -7.77 -14.30 17.74
N SER A 258 -6.72 -13.53 18.02
CA SER A 258 -6.78 -12.36 18.90
C SER A 258 -7.69 -11.25 18.34
N CYS A 259 -7.64 -11.00 17.03
CA CYS A 259 -8.52 -10.03 16.38
C CYS A 259 -9.98 -10.49 16.38
N ASN A 260 -10.25 -11.77 16.09
CA ASN A 260 -11.61 -12.31 16.11
C ASN A 260 -12.22 -12.32 17.52
N ILE A 261 -11.41 -12.50 18.59
CA ILE A 261 -11.90 -12.40 19.96
C ILE A 261 -12.20 -10.94 20.34
N HIS A 262 -11.42 -9.98 19.85
CA HIS A 262 -11.59 -8.57 20.20
C HIS A 262 -12.87 -7.95 19.61
N LEU A 263 -13.30 -8.44 18.46
CA LEU A 263 -14.45 -7.91 17.70
C LEU A 263 -15.77 -8.66 17.98
N ASN A 264 -15.72 -9.74 18.77
CA ASN A 264 -16.89 -10.47 19.25
C ASN A 264 -17.19 -10.09 20.71
#